data_AF-A0A7V3HYP2-F1
#
_entry.id   AF-A0A7V3HYP2-F1
#
_cell.length_a   1.000
_cell.length_b   1.000
_cell.length_c   1.000
_cell.angle_alpha   90.00
_cell.angle_beta   90.00
_cell.angle_gamma   90.00
#
_symmetry.space_group_name_H-M   'P 1'
#
loop_
_entity.id
_entity.type
_entity.pdbx_description
1 polymer ?
#
loop_
_entity_poly.entity_id
_entity_poly.type
_entity_poly.pdbx_seq_one_letter_code
_entity_poly.pdbx_strand_id
1 'polypeptide(L)' 'MVSLDRSGKGISMTMADVPTAVHIGADELPFVDLGDGSKLKVIQVKEAEGLWIVENVFRAGYEVQRHKHT' A
#
# COMPACT_ATOMS: atom_id res chain seq x y z
N MET A 1 29.59 -48.86 15.59
CA MET A 1 28.31 -48.15 15.82
C MET A 1 28.65 -46.85 16.52
N VAL A 2 28.88 -45.78 15.75
CA VAL A 2 29.24 -44.46 16.29
C VAL A 2 27.94 -43.66 16.35
N SER A 3 27.42 -43.45 17.56
CA SER A 3 26.31 -42.53 17.78
C SER A 3 26.84 -41.11 17.65
N LEU A 4 26.46 -40.43 16.57
CA LEU A 4 26.61 -38.99 16.44
C LEU A 4 25.48 -38.33 17.25
N ASP A 5 25.83 -37.59 18.30
CA ASP A 5 24.90 -36.70 18.96
C ASP A 5 24.64 -35.50 18.03
N ARG A 6 23.49 -35.52 17.34
CA ARG A 6 23.00 -34.33 16.64
C ARG A 6 22.48 -33.33 17.67
N SER A 7 23.38 -32.66 18.37
CA SER A 7 23.08 -31.38 19.04
C SER A 7 22.86 -30.33 17.94
N GLY A 8 21.63 -30.31 17.43
CA GLY A 8 21.17 -29.31 16.48
C GLY A 8 21.12 -27.94 17.15
N LYS A 9 22.24 -27.22 17.14
CA LYS A 9 22.22 -25.77 17.37
C LYS A 9 21.71 -25.12 16.09
N GLY A 10 20.40 -25.22 15.88
CA GLY A 10 19.71 -24.47 14.85
C GLY A 10 20.04 -23.00 15.04
N ILE A 11 20.60 -22.38 14.00
CA ILE A 11 20.72 -20.93 13.94
C ILE A 11 19.29 -20.43 14.11
N SER A 12 18.97 -19.87 15.28
CA SER A 12 17.74 -19.13 15.50
C SER A 12 17.84 -17.90 14.63
N MET A 13 17.42 -18.04 13.37
CA MET A 13 17.10 -16.91 12.52
C MET A 13 15.95 -16.22 13.25
N THR A 14 16.26 -15.17 14.00
CA THR A 14 15.25 -14.23 14.46
C THR A 14 14.62 -13.71 13.18
N MET A 15 13.48 -14.28 12.80
CA MET A 15 12.58 -13.67 11.84
C MET A 15 12.24 -12.33 12.51
N ALA A 16 12.91 -11.26 12.08
CA ALA A 16 12.45 -9.93 12.42
C ALA A 16 10.97 -9.88 12.04
N ASP A 17 10.13 -9.35 12.93
CA ASP A 17 8.69 -9.30 12.71
C ASP A 17 8.46 -8.51 11.42
N VAL A 18 8.14 -9.21 10.32
CA VAL A 18 8.03 -8.60 9.00
C VAL A 18 6.71 -7.85 8.99
N PRO A 19 6.68 -6.56 8.62
CA PRO A 19 5.43 -5.81 8.57
C PRO A 19 4.41 -6.52 7.68
N THR A 20 3.22 -6.76 8.21
CA THR A 20 2.13 -7.31 7.42
C THR A 20 1.68 -6.31 6.37
N ALA A 21 1.56 -6.74 5.12
CA ALA A 21 1.02 -5.93 4.03
C ALA A 21 -0.47 -6.23 3.83
N VAL A 22 -1.25 -5.19 3.55
CA VAL A 22 -2.63 -5.31 3.07
C VAL A 22 -2.62 -5.09 1.56
N HIS A 23 -3.08 -6.08 0.80
CA HIS A 23 -3.28 -5.95 -0.64
C HIS A 23 -4.74 -5.56 -0.91
N ILE A 24 -4.94 -4.53 -1.72
CA ILE A 24 -6.26 -4.11 -2.19
C ILE A 24 -6.26 -4.26 -3.70
N GLY A 25 -7.15 -5.11 -4.22
CA GLY A 25 -7.31 -5.37 -5.63
C GLY A 25 -7.88 -4.16 -6.39
N ALA A 26 -7.57 -4.03 -7.67
CA ALA A 26 -7.98 -2.89 -8.49
C ALA A 26 -9.51 -2.68 -8.53
N ASP A 27 -10.26 -3.78 -8.47
CA ASP A 27 -11.73 -3.82 -8.57
C ASP A 27 -12.43 -3.84 -7.20
N GLU A 28 -11.67 -3.86 -6.09
CA GLU A 28 -12.25 -3.94 -4.74
C GLU A 28 -12.74 -2.59 -4.22
N LEU A 29 -12.23 -1.49 -4.80
CA LEU A 29 -12.62 -0.13 -4.42
C LEU A 29 -13.20 0.62 -5.62
N PRO A 30 -14.33 1.33 -5.42
CA PRO A 30 -14.99 2.05 -6.50
C PRO A 30 -14.24 3.32 -6.85
N PHE A 31 -14.31 3.69 -8.13
CA PHE A 31 -14.10 5.09 -8.52
C PHE A 31 -15.35 5.91 -8.20
N VAL A 32 -15.14 7.10 -7.65
CA VAL A 32 -16.15 8.13 -7.48
C VAL A 32 -16.01 9.14 -8.63
N ASP A 33 -17.14 9.54 -9.20
CA ASP A 33 -17.20 10.62 -10.19
C ASP A 33 -17.11 11.98 -9.47
N LEU A 34 -16.21 12.85 -9.94
CA LEU A 34 -16.01 14.18 -9.37
C LEU A 34 -16.96 15.25 -9.94
N GLY A 35 -17.84 14.88 -10.86
CA GLY A 35 -18.87 15.75 -11.44
C GLY A 35 -18.43 16.49 -12.71
N ASP A 36 -17.15 16.42 -13.09
CA ASP A 36 -16.64 16.97 -14.35
C ASP A 36 -16.26 15.87 -15.37
N GLY A 37 -16.45 14.60 -15.02
CA GLY A 37 -16.04 13.43 -15.80
C GLY A 37 -14.66 12.88 -15.40
N SER A 38 -13.95 13.55 -14.50
CA SER A 38 -12.78 12.98 -13.81
C SER A 38 -13.24 12.03 -12.69
N LYS A 39 -12.39 11.07 -12.33
CA LYS A 39 -12.66 10.07 -11.33
C LYS A 39 -11.56 10.01 -10.29
N LEU A 40 -11.93 9.66 -9.06
CA LEU A 40 -11.01 9.45 -7.96
C LEU A 40 -11.35 8.14 -7.24
N LYS A 41 -10.34 7.36 -6.91
CA LYS A 41 -10.43 6.20 -6.02
C LYS A 41 -9.51 6.43 -4.83
N VAL A 42 -10.07 6.36 -3.62
CA VAL A 42 -9.29 6.42 -2.36
C VAL A 42 -8.85 5.01 -2.02
N ILE A 43 -7.54 4.75 -2.02
CA ILE A 43 -6.98 3.42 -1.73
C ILE A 43 -6.62 3.30 -0.25
N GLN A 44 -5.99 4.34 0.31
CA GLN A 44 -5.60 4.34 1.71
C GLN A 44 -5.63 5.76 2.28
N VAL A 45 -6.13 5.86 3.51
CA VAL A 45 -6.06 7.08 4.32
C VAL A 45 -5.32 6.76 5.61
N LYS A 46 -4.29 7.56 5.91
CA LYS A 46 -3.57 7.54 7.18
C LYS A 46 -3.51 8.94 7.75
N GLU A 47 -4.58 9.33 8.44
CA GLU A 47 -4.80 10.70 8.92
C GLU A 47 -3.67 11.19 9.85
N ALA A 48 -3.21 10.33 10.77
CA ALA A 48 -2.13 10.65 11.70
C ALA A 48 -0.77 10.90 11.00
N GLU A 49 -0.58 10.37 9.79
CA GLU A 49 0.61 10.56 8.96
C GLU A 49 0.42 11.68 7.93
N GLY A 50 -0.79 12.27 7.83
CA GLY A 50 -1.15 13.21 6.76
C GLY A 50 -1.07 12.59 5.36
N LEU A 51 -1.18 11.27 5.23
CA LEU A 51 -0.94 10.53 3.99
C LEU A 51 -2.23 9.98 3.40
N TRP A 52 -2.40 10.21 2.10
CA TRP A 52 -3.47 9.65 1.29
C TRP A 52 -2.87 9.00 0.04
N ILE A 53 -3.28 7.76 -0.25
CA ILE A 53 -2.96 7.08 -1.50
C ILE A 53 -4.23 7.06 -2.33
N VAL A 54 -4.17 7.68 -3.51
CA VAL A 54 -5.30 7.83 -4.42
C VAL A 54 -4.92 7.46 -5.84
N GLU A 55 -5.88 6.96 -6.60
CA GLU A 55 -5.80 6.79 -8.04
C GLU A 55 -6.74 7.81 -8.71
N ASN A 56 -6.19 8.64 -9.59
CA ASN A 56 -6.95 9.67 -10.29
C ASN A 56 -7.01 9.38 -11.78
N VAL A 57 -8.20 9.52 -12.36
CA VAL A 57 -8.41 9.54 -13.81
C VAL A 57 -8.92 10.94 -14.17
N PHE A 58 -8.06 11.76 -14.75
CA PHE A 58 -8.46 13.09 -15.21
C PHE A 58 -9.14 13.00 -16.58
N ARG A 59 -10.23 13.73 -16.75
CA ARG A 59 -10.86 13.89 -18.07
C ARG A 59 -9.87 14.51 -19.07
N ALA A 60 -10.11 14.28 -20.36
CA ALA A 60 -9.33 14.92 -21.42
C ALA A 60 -9.38 16.45 -21.31
N GLY A 61 -8.23 17.10 -21.46
CA GLY A 61 -8.09 18.55 -21.36
C GLY A 61 -8.20 19.11 -19.94
N TYR A 62 -8.15 18.28 -18.90
CA TYR A 62 -8.08 18.74 -17.53
C TYR A 62 -6.73 19.45 -17.25
N GLU A 63 -6.79 20.65 -16.68
CA GLU A 63 -5.62 21.40 -16.24
C GLU A 63 -5.56 21.40 -14.71
N VAL A 64 -4.54 20.74 -14.17
CA VAL A 64 -4.31 20.71 -12.72
C VAL A 64 -3.90 22.11 -12.25
N GLN A 65 -4.64 22.66 -11.28
CA GLN A 65 -4.32 23.96 -10.67
C GLN A 65 -2.93 23.92 -10.05
N ARG A 66 -2.15 24.99 -10.23
CA ARG A 66 -0.83 25.11 -9.59
C ARG A 66 -0.97 25.07 -8.07
N HIS A 67 -0.31 24.10 -7.44
CA HIS A 67 -0.35 23.90 -6.00
C HIS A 67 1.05 23.59 -5.44
N LYS A 68 1.18 23.69 -4.11
CA LYS A 68 2.40 23.36 -3.36
C LYS A 68 2.04 22.37 -2.26
N HIS A 69 2.86 21.35 -2.10
CA HIS A 69 2.78 20.43 -0.97
C HIS A 69 3.32 21.11 0.30
N THR A 70 2.66 20.87 1.43
CA THR A 70 3.10 21.35 2.75
C THR A 70 4.34 20.60 3.21
#